data_AF-A0A535IYU9-F1
#
_entry.id   AF-A0A535IYU9-F1
#
_cell.length_a   1.000
_cell.length_b   1.000
_cell.length_c   1.000
_cell.angle_alpha   90.00
_cell.angle_beta   90.00
_cell.angle_gamma   90.00
#
_symmetry.space_group_name_H-M   'P 1'
#
loop_
_entity.id
_entity.type
_entity.pdbx_description
1 polymer ?
#
loop_
_entity_poly.entity_id
_entity_poly.type
_entity_poly.pdbx_seq_one_letter_code
_entity_poly.pdbx_strand_id
1 'polypeptide(L)'
;MGWLLITRFTLQEAIRRRLFLTMAILTLLMLVLFGLLIHAAIDRMQANNVANGTDPTLPTIYAGIAITILAMWLVYLVISTMTIFLTISMISGEIEAGTFVLIVPKPLRRAEIIFGKWLGYALILGLYTLLLSLAFMGIIYWFTGYWPTYAFAAIGMLEISMLVLLGLITLCGAFVPTAANGVIAVMLFMGAFISSIVQFAIPAQDYMVQNITAVISLIMPTDAMWHGASYYLFPAAIGVLQNFSVSSVNTPFTATQPISPQLLTWAILYSL
;
A
#
# COMPACT_ATOMS: atom_id res chain seq x y z
N MET A 1 -10.16 -18.15 -24.90
CA MET A 1 -9.89 -16.73 -25.22
C MET A 1 -10.93 -15.75 -24.65
N GLY A 2 -11.85 -16.16 -23.76
CA GLY A 2 -12.82 -15.25 -23.13
C GLY A 2 -12.26 -14.39 -22.00
N TRP A 3 -11.28 -14.91 -21.24
CA TRP A 3 -10.72 -14.24 -20.06
C TRP A 3 -10.02 -12.91 -20.41
N LEU A 4 -9.17 -12.87 -21.45
CA LEU A 4 -8.52 -11.64 -21.93
C LEU A 4 -9.52 -10.57 -22.39
N LEU A 5 -10.65 -10.99 -22.95
CA LEU A 5 -11.69 -10.09 -23.46
C LEU A 5 -12.45 -9.43 -22.31
N ILE A 6 -12.79 -10.20 -21.28
CA ILE A 6 -13.39 -9.69 -20.03
C ILE A 6 -12.42 -8.73 -19.34
N THR A 7 -11.13 -9.10 -19.21
CA THR A 7 -10.11 -8.21 -18.62
C THR A 7 -10.03 -6.88 -19.36
N ARG A 8 -10.02 -6.87 -20.71
CA ARG A 8 -10.01 -5.62 -21.49
C ARG A 8 -11.27 -4.77 -21.28
N PHE A 9 -12.44 -5.38 -21.19
CA PHE A 9 -13.68 -4.66 -20.92
C PHE A 9 -13.72 -4.08 -19.51
N THR A 10 -13.28 -4.83 -18.49
CA THR A 10 -13.15 -4.32 -17.12
C THR A 10 -12.15 -3.17 -17.06
N LEU A 11 -11.04 -3.25 -17.81
CA LEU A 11 -10.05 -2.19 -17.88
C LEU A 11 -10.65 -0.91 -18.46
N GLN A 12 -11.38 -1.03 -19.58
CA GLN A 12 -12.04 0.10 -20.23
C GLN A 12 -13.17 0.70 -19.40
N GLU A 13 -13.89 -0.13 -18.66
CA GLU A 13 -14.97 0.29 -17.76
C GLU A 13 -14.41 1.05 -16.56
N ALA A 14 -13.37 0.52 -15.91
CA ALA A 14 -12.72 1.16 -14.77
C ALA A 14 -12.09 2.51 -15.17
N ILE A 15 -11.43 2.60 -16.32
CA ILE A 15 -10.82 3.85 -16.82
C ILE A 15 -11.88 4.91 -17.17
N ARG A 16 -13.07 4.50 -17.65
CA ARG A 16 -14.16 5.42 -18.01
C ARG A 16 -14.97 5.91 -16.83
N ARG A 17 -14.84 5.30 -15.65
CA ARG A 17 -15.52 5.77 -14.45
C ARG A 17 -14.97 7.13 -14.04
N ARG A 18 -15.86 8.11 -13.91
CA ARG A 18 -15.53 9.45 -13.38
C ARG A 18 -14.74 9.37 -12.08
N LEU A 19 -15.03 8.37 -11.24
CA LEU A 19 -14.31 8.10 -9.99
C LEU A 19 -12.79 7.93 -10.19
N PHE A 20 -12.36 7.18 -11.22
CA PHE A 20 -10.94 6.95 -11.50
C PHE A 20 -10.25 8.26 -11.93
N LEU A 21 -10.89 9.05 -12.81
CA LEU A 21 -10.39 10.37 -13.21
C LEU A 21 -10.32 11.34 -12.03
N THR A 22 -11.35 11.40 -11.19
CA THR A 22 -11.35 12.25 -9.99
C THR A 22 -10.19 11.88 -9.05
N MET A 23 -9.98 10.58 -8.80
CA MET A 23 -8.86 10.11 -7.99
C MET A 23 -7.50 10.42 -8.62
N ALA A 24 -7.36 10.25 -9.94
CA ALA A 24 -6.13 10.57 -10.66
C ALA A 24 -5.80 12.08 -10.59
N ILE A 25 -6.80 12.95 -10.80
CA ILE A 25 -6.64 14.40 -10.68
C ILE A 25 -6.26 14.79 -9.24
N LEU A 26 -6.94 14.21 -8.25
CA LEU A 26 -6.66 14.48 -6.83
C LEU A 26 -5.25 14.00 -6.44
N THR A 27 -4.82 12.85 -6.97
CA THR A 27 -3.47 12.31 -6.79
C THR A 27 -2.43 13.24 -7.41
N LEU A 28 -2.68 13.76 -8.61
CA LEU A 28 -1.78 14.72 -9.26
C LEU A 28 -1.69 16.03 -8.47
N LEU A 29 -2.83 16.55 -8.01
CA LEU A 29 -2.87 17.72 -7.13
C LEU A 29 -2.08 17.47 -5.84
N MET A 30 -2.22 16.30 -5.22
CA MET A 30 -1.45 15.90 -4.04
C MET A 30 0.05 15.84 -4.34
N LEU A 31 0.47 15.29 -5.48
CA LEU A 31 1.88 15.26 -5.89
C LEU A 31 2.46 16.66 -6.09
N VAL A 32 1.70 17.58 -6.69
CA VAL A 32 2.11 18.98 -6.85
C VAL A 32 2.25 19.66 -5.48
N LEU A 33 1.27 19.52 -4.60
CA LEU A 33 1.34 20.07 -3.24
C LEU A 33 2.52 19.49 -2.45
N PHE A 34 2.74 18.17 -2.55
CA PHE A 34 3.86 17.50 -1.94
C PHE A 34 5.20 18.03 -2.46
N GLY A 35 5.34 18.21 -3.77
CA GLY A 35 6.51 18.82 -4.41
C GLY A 35 6.79 20.25 -3.94
N LEU A 36 5.75 21.08 -3.80
CA LEU A 36 5.88 22.44 -3.26
C LEU A 36 6.28 22.44 -1.79
N LEU A 37 5.72 21.54 -0.99
CA LEU A 37 6.03 21.41 0.43
C LEU A 37 7.48 20.97 0.65
N ILE A 38 7.94 19.95 -0.08
CA ILE A 38 9.32 19.46 0.05
C ILE A 38 10.34 20.48 -0.44
N HIS A 39 10.07 21.19 -1.54
CA HIS A 39 10.91 22.28 -2.01
C HIS A 39 11.06 23.36 -0.93
N ALA A 40 9.94 23.86 -0.40
CA ALA A 40 9.97 24.88 0.65
C ALA A 40 10.61 24.38 1.96
N ALA A 41 10.44 23.11 2.31
CA ALA A 41 11.05 22.52 3.50
C ALA A 41 12.56 22.39 3.36
N ILE A 42 13.05 21.84 2.24
CA ILE A 42 14.48 21.61 2.00
C ILE A 42 15.22 22.94 1.84
N ASP A 43 14.68 23.91 1.09
CA ASP A 43 15.30 25.24 0.94
C ASP A 43 15.50 25.93 2.29
N ARG A 44 14.47 25.92 3.15
CA ARG A 44 14.54 26.51 4.49
C ARG A 44 15.53 25.77 5.38
N MET A 45 15.56 24.45 5.31
CA MET A 45 16.53 23.65 6.05
C MET A 45 17.96 23.95 5.60
N GLN A 46 18.22 24.02 4.30
CA GLN A 46 19.54 24.33 3.76
C GLN A 46 19.98 25.74 4.15
N ALA A 47 19.10 26.74 4.03
CA ALA A 47 19.38 28.11 4.46
C ALA A 47 19.73 28.20 5.96
N ASN A 48 19.00 27.47 6.81
CA ASN A 48 19.28 27.43 8.25
C ASN A 48 20.61 26.75 8.59
N ASN A 49 20.95 25.64 7.93
CA ASN A 49 22.22 24.95 8.16
C ASN A 49 23.42 25.82 7.72
N VAL A 50 23.31 26.46 6.55
CA VAL A 50 24.33 27.41 6.06
C VAL A 50 24.49 28.59 7.03
N ALA A 51 23.39 29.16 7.54
CA ALA A 51 23.44 30.23 8.54
C ALA A 51 24.11 29.79 9.86
N ASN A 52 23.97 28.52 10.24
CA ASN A 52 24.61 27.92 11.41
C ASN A 52 26.04 27.40 11.15
N GLY A 53 26.59 27.60 9.95
CA GLY A 53 27.93 27.14 9.58
C GLY A 53 28.07 25.61 9.49
N THR A 54 26.95 24.89 9.33
CA THR A 54 26.93 23.42 9.18
C THR A 54 26.74 23.03 7.72
N ASP A 55 27.44 21.98 7.29
CA ASP A 55 27.35 21.48 5.93
C ASP A 55 25.94 20.87 5.69
N PRO A 56 25.14 21.38 4.74
CA PRO A 56 23.72 21.02 4.63
C PRO A 56 23.46 19.63 4.04
N THR A 57 24.49 19.01 3.46
CA THR A 57 24.37 17.76 2.68
C THR A 57 23.83 16.59 3.49
N LEU A 58 24.40 16.33 4.68
CA LEU A 58 23.99 15.24 5.55
C LEU A 58 22.56 15.44 6.09
N PRO A 59 22.19 16.60 6.69
CA PRO A 59 20.80 16.88 7.10
C PRO A 59 19.77 16.72 5.99
N THR A 60 20.07 17.12 4.76
CA THR A 60 19.16 16.96 3.62
C THR A 60 18.90 15.49 3.27
N ILE A 61 19.93 14.64 3.30
CA ILE A 61 19.77 13.19 3.07
C ILE A 61 18.95 12.55 4.20
N TYR A 62 19.20 12.92 5.45
CA TYR A 62 18.42 12.44 6.61
C TYR A 62 16.93 12.78 6.49
N ALA A 63 16.63 14.03 6.09
CA ALA A 63 15.27 14.44 5.80
C ALA A 63 14.66 13.63 4.64
N GLY A 64 15.42 13.36 3.58
CA GLY A 64 15.00 12.53 2.45
C GLY A 64 14.59 11.11 2.85
N ILE A 65 15.36 10.46 3.73
CA ILE A 65 15.03 9.13 4.27
C ILE A 65 13.70 9.16 5.03
N ALA A 66 13.56 10.07 6.00
CA ALA A 66 12.36 10.19 6.83
C ALA A 66 11.12 10.54 5.98
N ILE A 67 11.25 11.49 5.06
CA ILE A 67 10.17 11.89 4.15
C ILE A 67 9.78 10.73 3.24
N THR A 68 10.73 9.92 2.76
CA THR A 68 10.44 8.75 1.90
C THR A 68 9.60 7.71 2.62
N ILE A 69 9.93 7.39 3.87
CA ILE A 69 9.16 6.43 4.67
C ILE A 69 7.73 6.93 4.87
N LEU A 70 7.57 8.17 5.31
CA LEU A 70 6.24 8.76 5.54
C LEU A 70 5.44 8.91 4.25
N ALA A 71 6.08 9.31 3.15
CA ALA A 71 5.44 9.41 1.85
C ALA A 71 4.98 8.02 1.35
N MET A 72 5.81 6.99 1.49
CA MET A 72 5.43 5.63 1.12
C MET A 72 4.32 5.07 2.01
N TRP A 73 4.27 5.45 3.29
CA TRP A 73 3.17 5.08 4.18
C TRP A 73 1.86 5.73 3.72
N LEU A 74 1.92 7.00 3.33
CA LEU A 74 0.78 7.69 2.73
C LEU A 74 0.35 7.03 1.42
N VAL A 75 1.30 6.60 0.57
CA VAL A 75 1.01 5.83 -0.64
C VAL A 75 0.30 4.52 -0.31
N TYR A 76 0.76 3.77 0.70
CA TYR A 76 0.10 2.56 1.20
C TYR A 76 -1.36 2.82 1.61
N LEU A 77 -1.64 3.92 2.33
CA LEU A 77 -3.00 4.30 2.70
C LEU A 77 -3.88 4.64 1.47
N VAL A 78 -3.34 5.42 0.53
CA VAL A 78 -4.07 5.81 -0.69
C VAL A 78 -4.39 4.59 -1.54
N ILE A 79 -3.43 3.69 -1.76
CA ILE A 79 -3.65 2.47 -2.55
C ILE A 79 -4.64 1.55 -1.85
N SER A 80 -4.53 1.38 -0.52
CA SER A 80 -5.44 0.51 0.23
C SER A 80 -6.87 1.01 0.19
N THR A 81 -7.08 2.31 0.43
CA THR A 81 -8.42 2.92 0.33
C THR A 81 -8.97 2.87 -1.09
N MET A 82 -8.15 3.16 -2.09
CA MET A 82 -8.51 3.06 -3.51
C MET A 82 -8.91 1.63 -3.89
N THR A 83 -8.16 0.63 -3.42
CA THR A 83 -8.49 -0.79 -3.58
C THR A 83 -9.84 -1.10 -2.97
N ILE A 84 -10.09 -0.67 -1.73
CA ILE A 84 -11.37 -0.90 -1.04
C ILE A 84 -12.53 -0.31 -1.84
N PHE A 85 -12.47 0.97 -2.21
CA PHE A 85 -13.59 1.65 -2.87
C PHE A 85 -13.83 1.19 -4.32
N LEU A 86 -12.79 0.81 -5.05
CA LEU A 86 -12.95 0.32 -6.42
C LEU A 86 -13.51 -1.09 -6.50
N THR A 87 -13.25 -1.91 -5.49
CA THR A 87 -13.52 -3.36 -5.52
C THR A 87 -14.73 -3.76 -4.67
N ILE A 88 -15.19 -2.90 -3.75
CA ILE A 88 -16.34 -3.15 -2.86
C ILE A 88 -17.60 -3.64 -3.59
N SER A 89 -17.87 -3.13 -4.79
CA SER A 89 -19.05 -3.46 -5.62
C SER A 89 -18.75 -4.42 -6.77
N MET A 90 -17.53 -4.96 -6.85
CA MET A 90 -17.08 -5.79 -7.96
C MET A 90 -17.92 -7.06 -8.16
N ILE A 91 -18.31 -7.69 -7.04
CA ILE A 91 -19.10 -8.94 -7.01
C ILE A 91 -20.48 -8.69 -6.41
N SER A 92 -20.52 -8.11 -5.20
CA SER A 92 -21.78 -7.86 -4.48
C SER A 92 -22.73 -6.94 -5.24
N GLY A 93 -22.20 -5.96 -5.98
CA GLY A 93 -23.01 -5.05 -6.79
C GLY A 93 -23.72 -5.75 -7.95
N GLU A 94 -23.12 -6.79 -8.53
CA GLU A 94 -23.75 -7.58 -9.60
C GLU A 94 -24.77 -8.59 -9.08
N ILE A 95 -24.56 -9.08 -7.85
CA ILE A 95 -25.53 -9.91 -7.14
C ILE A 95 -26.76 -9.07 -6.80
N GLU A 96 -26.55 -7.87 -6.24
CA GLU A 96 -27.63 -6.92 -5.86
C GLU A 96 -28.39 -6.39 -7.08
N ALA A 97 -27.70 -6.11 -8.19
CA ALA A 97 -28.34 -5.65 -9.43
C ALA A 97 -29.10 -6.74 -10.19
N GLY A 98 -29.11 -8.00 -9.71
CA GLY A 98 -29.79 -9.13 -10.35
C GLY A 98 -29.23 -9.53 -11.72
N THR A 99 -28.13 -8.89 -12.17
CA THR A 99 -27.55 -9.10 -13.51
C THR A 99 -26.94 -10.50 -13.64
N PHE A 100 -26.59 -11.12 -12.53
CA PHE A 100 -26.14 -12.51 -12.48
C PHE A 100 -27.16 -13.49 -13.05
N VAL A 101 -28.47 -13.21 -12.99
CA VAL A 101 -29.54 -14.08 -13.52
C VAL A 101 -29.71 -13.94 -15.04
N LEU A 102 -29.35 -12.79 -15.62
CA LEU A 102 -29.47 -12.49 -17.06
C LEU A 102 -28.29 -12.99 -17.91
N ILE A 103 -27.13 -13.25 -17.30
CA ILE A 103 -25.90 -13.69 -17.99
C ILE A 103 -25.74 -15.23 -18.03
N VAL A 104 -26.60 -15.99 -17.33
CA VAL A 104 -26.53 -17.47 -17.21
C VAL A 104 -26.79 -18.29 -18.50
N PRO A 105 -27.16 -17.79 -19.70
CA PRO A 105 -27.33 -18.71 -20.84
C PRO A 105 -26.02 -19.13 -21.54
N LYS A 106 -24.86 -18.53 -21.24
CA LYS A 106 -23.60 -18.81 -21.97
C LYS A 106 -22.66 -19.72 -21.18
N PRO A 107 -21.96 -20.68 -21.83
CA PRO A 107 -21.12 -21.68 -21.17
C PRO A 107 -19.77 -21.09 -20.73
N LEU A 108 -19.81 -20.11 -19.83
CA LEU A 108 -18.63 -19.58 -19.14
C LEU A 108 -18.67 -20.04 -17.69
N ARG A 109 -17.58 -20.65 -17.22
CA ARG A 109 -17.50 -21.06 -15.82
C ARG A 109 -17.47 -19.81 -14.95
N ARG A 110 -18.27 -19.77 -13.87
CA ARG A 110 -18.34 -18.63 -12.93
C ARG A 110 -16.96 -18.18 -12.43
N ALA A 111 -16.03 -19.11 -12.28
CA ALA A 111 -14.63 -18.85 -11.92
C ALA A 111 -13.85 -18.02 -12.96
N GLU A 112 -14.11 -18.20 -14.27
CA GLU A 112 -13.39 -17.47 -15.32
C GLU A 112 -13.78 -15.98 -15.36
N ILE A 113 -15.03 -15.66 -15.02
CA ILE A 113 -15.54 -14.29 -14.95
C ILE A 113 -14.94 -13.57 -13.74
N ILE A 114 -14.93 -14.22 -12.58
CA ILE A 114 -14.36 -13.67 -11.35
C ILE A 114 -12.86 -13.44 -11.51
N PHE A 115 -12.14 -14.44 -12.04
CA PHE A 115 -10.70 -14.33 -12.25
C PHE A 115 -10.33 -13.26 -13.28
N GLY A 116 -11.08 -13.17 -14.40
CA GLY A 116 -10.84 -12.15 -15.43
C GLY A 116 -11.02 -10.72 -14.91
N LYS A 117 -12.00 -10.51 -14.00
CA LYS A 117 -12.21 -9.23 -13.32
C LYS A 117 -11.14 -8.95 -12.26
N TRP A 118 -10.83 -9.94 -11.42
CA TRP A 118 -9.79 -9.81 -10.39
C TRP A 118 -8.47 -9.39 -11.03
N LEU A 119 -8.08 -10.03 -12.14
CA LEU A 119 -6.89 -9.69 -12.90
C LEU A 119 -6.96 -8.27 -13.50
N GLY A 120 -8.14 -7.84 -13.97
CA GLY A 120 -8.36 -6.48 -14.46
C GLY A 120 -8.13 -5.42 -13.37
N TYR A 121 -8.68 -5.64 -12.17
CA TYR A 121 -8.46 -4.74 -11.04
C TYR A 121 -7.01 -4.80 -10.53
N ALA A 122 -6.41 -5.99 -10.45
CA ALA A 122 -5.01 -6.18 -10.09
C ALA A 122 -4.07 -5.40 -11.01
N LEU A 123 -4.28 -5.44 -12.34
CA LEU A 123 -3.47 -4.68 -13.29
C LEU A 123 -3.61 -3.16 -13.14
N ILE A 124 -4.84 -2.67 -12.95
CA ILE A 124 -5.08 -1.23 -12.80
C ILE A 124 -4.47 -0.72 -11.50
N LEU A 125 -4.71 -1.43 -10.40
CA LEU A 125 -4.23 -1.04 -9.08
C LEU A 125 -2.72 -1.22 -8.96
N GLY A 126 -2.13 -2.23 -9.59
CA GLY A 126 -0.68 -2.39 -9.62
C GLY A 126 0.02 -1.33 -10.47
N LEU A 127 -0.51 -1.01 -11.65
CA LEU A 127 0.04 0.10 -12.43
C LEU A 127 -0.08 1.43 -11.67
N TYR A 128 -1.21 1.66 -10.99
CA TYR A 128 -1.39 2.85 -10.15
C TYR A 128 -0.39 2.89 -8.98
N THR A 129 -0.20 1.77 -8.27
CA THR A 129 0.75 1.64 -7.17
C THR A 129 2.17 1.94 -7.61
N LEU A 130 2.62 1.29 -8.70
CA LEU A 130 3.94 1.51 -9.27
C LEU A 130 4.17 2.97 -9.68
N LEU A 131 3.23 3.57 -10.42
CA LEU A 131 3.36 4.96 -10.86
C LEU A 131 3.37 5.94 -9.70
N LEU A 132 2.49 5.73 -8.70
CA LEU A 132 2.38 6.60 -7.55
C LEU A 132 3.64 6.54 -6.67
N SER A 133 4.11 5.32 -6.35
CA SER A 133 5.34 5.13 -5.58
C SER A 133 6.54 5.75 -6.29
N LEU A 134 6.70 5.53 -7.60
CA LEU A 134 7.81 6.12 -8.35
C LEU A 134 7.71 7.65 -8.44
N ALA A 135 6.50 8.22 -8.54
CA ALA A 135 6.31 9.66 -8.56
C ALA A 135 6.75 10.30 -7.23
N PHE A 136 6.34 9.73 -6.09
CA PHE A 136 6.76 10.20 -4.77
C PHE A 136 8.27 10.06 -4.58
N MET A 137 8.86 8.90 -4.89
CA MET A 137 10.31 8.70 -4.78
C MET A 137 11.09 9.63 -5.72
N GLY A 138 10.61 9.84 -6.94
CA GLY A 138 11.24 10.73 -7.92
C GLY A 138 11.26 12.19 -7.48
N ILE A 139 10.15 12.68 -6.91
CA ILE A 139 10.09 14.03 -6.31
C ILE A 139 11.09 14.14 -5.15
N ILE A 140 11.14 13.15 -4.26
CA ILE A 140 12.04 13.19 -3.10
C ILE A 140 13.51 13.16 -3.55
N TYR A 141 13.84 12.31 -4.51
CA TYR A 141 15.17 12.24 -5.09
C TYR A 141 15.61 13.56 -5.72
N TRP A 142 14.70 14.25 -6.42
CA TRP A 142 14.99 15.54 -7.04
C TRP A 142 15.42 16.60 -6.03
N PHE A 143 14.83 16.62 -4.83
CA PHE A 143 15.12 17.63 -3.81
C PHE A 143 16.16 17.20 -2.78
N THR A 144 16.27 15.91 -2.49
CA THR A 144 17.11 15.41 -1.38
C THR A 144 18.29 14.56 -1.84
N GLY A 145 18.29 14.11 -3.10
CA GLY A 145 19.27 13.15 -3.63
C GLY A 145 19.13 11.74 -3.08
N TYR A 146 18.16 11.46 -2.21
CA TYR A 146 17.95 10.14 -1.63
C TYR A 146 17.13 9.23 -2.54
N TRP A 147 17.66 8.05 -2.85
CA TRP A 147 16.95 6.97 -3.53
C TRP A 147 17.14 5.65 -2.77
N PRO A 148 16.06 4.95 -2.37
CA PRO A 148 16.18 3.67 -1.68
C PRO A 148 16.88 2.60 -2.53
N THR A 149 17.86 1.89 -1.95
CA THR A 149 18.60 0.82 -2.64
C THR A 149 17.66 -0.29 -3.13
N TYR A 150 16.64 -0.62 -2.34
CA TYR A 150 15.68 -1.69 -2.62
C TYR A 150 14.28 -1.15 -2.93
N ALA A 151 14.20 -0.04 -3.68
CA ALA A 151 12.94 0.61 -4.04
C ALA A 151 11.90 -0.36 -4.65
N PHE A 152 12.32 -1.23 -5.59
CA PHE A 152 11.41 -2.20 -6.21
C PHE A 152 10.94 -3.30 -5.26
N ALA A 153 11.75 -3.67 -4.27
CA ALA A 153 11.31 -4.63 -3.24
C ALA A 153 10.26 -4.00 -2.33
N ALA A 154 10.42 -2.72 -1.97
CA ALA A 154 9.41 -1.97 -1.22
C ALA A 154 8.08 -1.87 -2.01
N ILE A 155 8.16 -1.51 -3.30
CA ILE A 155 6.97 -1.47 -4.18
C ILE A 155 6.32 -2.85 -4.28
N GLY A 156 7.11 -3.92 -4.46
CA GLY A 156 6.59 -5.29 -4.52
C GLY A 156 5.85 -5.72 -3.25
N MET A 157 6.30 -5.27 -2.07
CA MET A 157 5.58 -5.50 -0.82
C MET A 157 4.24 -4.74 -0.77
N LEU A 158 4.20 -3.50 -1.27
CA LEU A 158 2.95 -2.73 -1.39
C LEU A 158 1.97 -3.41 -2.36
N GLU A 159 2.46 -3.92 -3.49
CA GLU A 159 1.66 -4.68 -4.46
C GLU A 159 1.02 -5.92 -3.80
N ILE A 160 1.81 -6.71 -3.05
CA ILE A 160 1.27 -7.88 -2.34
C ILE A 160 0.20 -7.45 -1.32
N SER A 161 0.44 -6.36 -0.58
CA SER A 161 -0.55 -5.83 0.38
C SER A 161 -1.89 -5.46 -0.29
N MET A 162 -1.80 -4.88 -1.49
CA MET A 162 -2.95 -4.48 -2.29
C MET A 162 -3.68 -5.71 -2.87
N LEU A 163 -2.96 -6.72 -3.34
CA LEU A 163 -3.52 -7.98 -3.83
C LEU A 163 -4.22 -8.77 -2.72
N VAL A 164 -3.68 -8.77 -1.50
CA VAL A 164 -4.32 -9.35 -0.32
C VAL A 164 -5.67 -8.67 -0.05
N LEU A 165 -5.73 -7.34 -0.07
CA LEU A 165 -6.99 -6.59 0.11
C LEU A 165 -7.99 -6.93 -1.00
N LEU A 166 -7.54 -6.94 -2.25
CA LEU A 166 -8.37 -7.29 -3.39
C LEU A 166 -8.95 -8.71 -3.23
N GLY A 167 -8.13 -9.70 -2.90
CA GLY A 167 -8.56 -11.08 -2.62
C GLY A 167 -9.63 -11.14 -1.54
N LEU A 168 -9.38 -10.49 -0.40
CA LEU A 168 -10.31 -10.44 0.74
C LEU A 168 -11.67 -9.84 0.36
N ILE A 169 -11.68 -8.69 -0.31
CA ILE A 169 -12.90 -7.98 -0.69
C ILE A 169 -13.69 -8.78 -1.73
N THR A 170 -12.99 -9.45 -2.65
CA THR A 170 -13.65 -10.33 -3.61
C THR A 170 -14.27 -11.54 -2.94
N LEU A 171 -13.61 -12.14 -1.95
CA LEU A 171 -14.15 -13.25 -1.17
C LEU A 171 -15.36 -12.81 -0.34
N CYS A 172 -15.24 -11.74 0.44
CA CYS A 172 -16.32 -11.22 1.28
C CYS A 172 -17.52 -10.75 0.45
N GLY A 173 -17.28 -10.17 -0.73
CA GLY A 173 -18.33 -9.73 -1.66
C GLY A 173 -19.20 -10.87 -2.23
N ALA A 174 -18.77 -12.13 -2.09
CA ALA A 174 -19.58 -13.30 -2.46
C ALA A 174 -20.61 -13.69 -1.39
N PHE A 175 -20.38 -13.32 -0.13
CA PHE A 175 -21.20 -13.73 1.02
C PHE A 175 -22.00 -12.58 1.65
N VAL A 176 -21.58 -11.34 1.42
CA VAL A 176 -22.05 -10.17 2.17
C VAL A 176 -22.51 -9.06 1.21
N PRO A 177 -23.56 -8.28 1.55
CA PRO A 177 -23.99 -7.11 0.77
C PRO A 177 -22.87 -6.08 0.56
N THR A 178 -22.96 -5.26 -0.48
CA THR A 178 -21.92 -4.29 -0.88
C THR A 178 -21.54 -3.35 0.27
N ALA A 179 -22.52 -2.81 0.98
CA ALA A 179 -22.27 -1.89 2.09
C ALA A 179 -21.49 -2.57 3.24
N ALA A 180 -21.86 -3.80 3.59
CA ALA A 180 -21.21 -4.53 4.67
C ALA A 180 -19.82 -5.06 4.26
N ASN A 181 -19.62 -5.43 2.98
CA ASN A 181 -18.31 -5.80 2.44
C ASN A 181 -17.27 -4.67 2.63
N GLY A 182 -17.66 -3.41 2.35
CA GLY A 182 -16.79 -2.26 2.56
C GLY A 182 -16.44 -2.01 4.03
N VAL A 183 -17.44 -2.10 4.91
CA VAL A 183 -17.22 -1.91 6.35
C VAL A 183 -16.27 -2.97 6.89
N ILE A 184 -16.44 -4.24 6.50
CA ILE A 184 -15.54 -5.33 6.91
C ILE A 184 -14.12 -5.05 6.43
N ALA A 185 -13.94 -4.67 5.17
CA ALA A 185 -12.63 -4.38 4.60
C ALA A 185 -11.91 -3.24 5.34
N VAL A 186 -12.62 -2.14 5.61
CA VAL A 186 -12.06 -0.99 6.35
C VAL A 186 -11.74 -1.34 7.80
N MET A 187 -12.63 -2.07 8.50
CA MET A 187 -12.44 -2.44 9.90
C MET A 187 -11.27 -3.39 10.08
N LEU A 188 -11.12 -4.37 9.20
CA LEU A 188 -9.96 -5.24 9.22
C LEU A 188 -8.69 -4.44 8.92
N PHE A 189 -8.70 -3.59 7.88
CA PHE A 189 -7.54 -2.78 7.47
C PHE A 189 -7.04 -1.87 8.60
N MET A 190 -7.95 -1.16 9.25
CA MET A 190 -7.63 -0.33 10.42
C MET A 190 -7.26 -1.18 11.64
N GLY A 191 -7.90 -2.33 11.82
CA GLY A 191 -7.62 -3.26 12.93
C GLY A 191 -6.21 -3.85 12.88
N ALA A 192 -5.70 -4.16 11.69
CA ALA A 192 -4.33 -4.64 11.51
C ALA A 192 -3.30 -3.61 12.01
N PHE A 193 -3.53 -2.33 11.75
CA PHE A 193 -2.66 -1.24 12.18
C PHE A 193 -2.62 -1.06 13.72
N ILE A 194 -3.72 -1.32 14.42
CA ILE A 194 -3.76 -1.27 15.90
C ILE A 194 -2.74 -2.24 16.51
N SER A 195 -2.54 -3.39 15.86
CA SER A 195 -1.58 -4.41 16.30
C SER A 195 -0.16 -3.85 16.44
N SER A 196 0.25 -3.02 15.48
CA SER A 196 1.61 -2.47 15.40
C SER A 196 1.83 -1.32 16.38
N ILE A 197 0.79 -0.53 16.66
CA ILE A 197 0.82 0.46 17.76
C ILE A 197 0.98 -0.24 19.11
N VAL A 198 0.17 -1.28 19.38
CA VAL A 198 0.22 -1.99 20.66
C VAL A 198 1.57 -2.69 20.84
N GLN A 199 2.10 -3.31 19.79
CA GLN A 199 3.41 -3.97 19.84
C GLN A 199 4.56 -2.99 20.10
N PHE A 200 4.46 -1.75 19.62
CA PHE A 200 5.44 -0.70 19.93
C PHE A 200 5.32 -0.19 21.38
N ALA A 201 4.11 -0.09 21.92
CA ALA A 201 3.87 0.46 23.26
C ALA A 201 4.20 -0.50 24.41
N ILE A 202 4.12 -1.82 24.18
CA ILE A 202 4.31 -2.85 25.20
C ILE A 202 5.74 -3.42 25.12
N PRO A 203 6.39 -3.75 26.26
CA PRO A 203 7.70 -4.40 26.26
C PRO A 203 7.73 -5.65 25.39
N ALA A 204 8.81 -5.81 24.62
CA ALA A 204 8.95 -6.87 23.61
C ALA A 204 8.91 -8.32 24.15
N GLN A 205 8.79 -8.55 25.46
CA GLN A 205 8.77 -9.88 26.07
C GLN A 205 7.37 -10.38 26.45
N ASP A 206 6.30 -9.64 26.16
CA ASP A 206 4.93 -10.10 26.43
C ASP A 206 4.43 -11.07 25.33
N TYR A 207 4.48 -12.37 25.63
CA TYR A 207 4.02 -13.43 24.73
C TYR A 207 2.53 -13.34 24.37
N MET A 208 1.68 -12.76 25.23
CA MET A 208 0.25 -12.67 24.94
C MET A 208 -0.02 -11.64 23.84
N VAL A 209 0.63 -10.48 23.93
CA VAL A 209 0.55 -9.43 22.90
C VAL A 209 1.14 -9.92 21.58
N GLN A 210 2.28 -10.62 21.61
CA GLN A 210 2.86 -11.21 20.40
C GLN A 210 1.94 -12.23 19.73
N ASN A 211 1.30 -13.11 20.50
CA ASN A 211 0.38 -14.11 19.94
C ASN A 211 -0.87 -13.47 19.33
N ILE A 212 -1.45 -12.46 19.98
CA ILE A 212 -2.60 -11.72 19.43
C ILE A 212 -2.20 -11.00 18.15
N THR A 213 -1.04 -10.33 18.13
CA THR A 213 -0.51 -9.66 16.94
C THR A 213 -0.22 -10.63 15.80
N ALA A 214 0.28 -11.83 16.11
CA ALA A 214 0.50 -12.88 15.12
C ALA A 214 -0.83 -13.35 14.50
N VAL A 215 -1.87 -13.53 15.30
CA VAL A 215 -3.22 -13.89 14.81
C VAL A 215 -3.80 -12.78 13.93
N ILE A 216 -3.68 -11.51 14.35
CA ILE A 216 -4.12 -10.37 13.53
C ILE A 216 -3.37 -10.33 12.20
N SER A 217 -2.06 -10.54 12.21
CA SER A 217 -1.23 -10.56 10.99
C SER A 217 -1.54 -11.75 10.07
N LEU A 218 -2.03 -12.87 10.63
CA LEU A 218 -2.50 -14.03 9.86
C LEU A 218 -3.85 -13.75 9.18
N ILE A 219 -4.77 -13.07 9.89
CA ILE A 219 -6.09 -12.70 9.36
C ILE A 219 -5.94 -11.60 8.31
N MET A 220 -5.10 -10.61 8.58
CA MET A 220 -4.84 -9.48 7.70
C MET A 220 -3.33 -9.19 7.60
N PRO A 221 -2.66 -9.75 6.58
CA PRO A 221 -1.21 -9.60 6.44
C PRO A 221 -0.79 -8.25 5.82
N THR A 222 -1.72 -7.32 5.56
CA THR A 222 -1.44 -6.05 4.87
C THR A 222 -0.48 -5.17 5.66
N ASP A 223 -0.67 -5.08 6.97
CA ASP A 223 0.18 -4.28 7.86
C ASP A 223 1.59 -4.88 7.96
N ALA A 224 1.71 -6.21 7.98
CA ALA A 224 3.01 -6.88 7.93
C ALA A 224 3.74 -6.64 6.60
N MET A 225 3.02 -6.61 5.47
CA MET A 225 3.61 -6.25 4.18
C MET A 225 4.12 -4.81 4.18
N TRP A 226 3.39 -3.86 4.79
CA TRP A 226 3.86 -2.49 4.97
C TRP A 226 5.17 -2.44 5.79
N HIS A 227 5.23 -3.17 6.90
CA HIS A 227 6.45 -3.27 7.71
C HIS A 227 7.61 -3.84 6.89
N GLY A 228 7.38 -4.88 6.09
CA GLY A 228 8.35 -5.40 5.13
C GLY A 228 8.80 -4.36 4.09
N ALA A 229 7.87 -3.56 3.56
CA ALA A 229 8.18 -2.47 2.63
C ALA A 229 9.07 -1.41 3.29
N SER A 230 8.73 -1.01 4.52
CA SER A 230 9.46 0.01 5.29
C SER A 230 10.93 -0.37 5.50
N TYR A 231 11.21 -1.66 5.74
CA TYR A 231 12.58 -2.18 5.88
C TYR A 231 13.42 -1.92 4.62
N TYR A 232 12.86 -2.15 3.44
CA TYR A 232 13.55 -1.93 2.16
C TYR A 232 13.70 -0.45 1.77
N LEU A 233 12.96 0.44 2.42
CA LEU A 233 13.09 1.89 2.22
C LEU A 233 14.27 2.48 2.98
N PHE A 234 14.80 1.79 4.00
CA PHE A 234 16.00 2.23 4.71
C PHE A 234 17.28 1.97 3.90
N PRO A 235 18.31 2.80 4.08
CA PRO A 235 19.63 2.52 3.52
C PRO A 235 20.18 1.21 4.09
N ALA A 236 20.86 0.39 3.27
CA ALA A 236 21.49 -0.85 3.74
C ALA A 236 22.50 -0.66 4.89
N ALA A 237 22.97 0.58 5.09
CA ALA A 237 23.95 0.97 6.10
C ALA A 237 23.34 1.77 7.26
N ILE A 238 22.18 1.36 7.79
CA ILE A 238 21.51 2.03 8.94
C ILE A 238 22.49 2.27 10.10
N GLY A 239 23.38 1.30 10.38
CA GLY A 239 24.37 1.40 11.46
C GLY A 239 25.58 2.29 11.19
N VAL A 240 25.78 2.79 9.96
CA VAL A 240 26.89 3.69 9.60
C VAL A 240 26.48 5.16 9.75
N LEU A 241 25.18 5.44 9.70
CA LEU A 241 24.64 6.77 9.93
C LEU A 241 24.58 7.06 11.43
N GLN A 242 25.54 7.84 11.94
CA GLN A 242 25.74 8.12 13.38
C GLN A 242 24.49 8.60 14.15
N ASN A 243 23.46 9.09 13.44
CA ASN A 243 22.20 9.58 14.02
C ASN A 243 20.99 8.63 13.84
N PHE A 244 21.11 7.54 13.08
CA PHE A 244 20.06 6.52 12.95
C PHE A 244 20.39 5.34 13.86
N SER A 245 19.91 5.38 15.10
CA SER A 245 19.94 4.20 15.96
C SER A 245 18.84 3.22 15.54
N VAL A 246 19.08 1.92 15.66
CA VAL A 246 18.06 0.88 15.37
C VAL A 246 16.77 1.12 16.17
N SER A 247 16.88 1.66 17.39
CA SER A 247 15.75 2.05 18.23
C SER A 247 15.00 3.29 17.72
N SER A 248 15.68 4.26 17.10
CA SER A 248 15.01 5.41 16.45
C SER A 248 14.26 5.01 15.16
N VAL A 249 14.64 3.87 14.58
CA VAL A 249 14.07 3.32 13.35
C VAL A 249 12.95 2.31 13.63
N ASN A 250 12.90 1.72 14.82
CA ASN A 250 11.80 0.83 15.20
C ASN A 250 10.63 1.67 15.73
N THR A 251 9.64 1.94 14.90
CA THR A 251 8.45 2.73 15.25
C THR A 251 7.19 1.91 14.96
N PRO A 252 5.98 2.33 15.39
CA PRO A 252 4.74 1.64 15.00
C PRO A 252 4.50 1.53 13.49
N PHE A 253 5.27 2.26 12.69
CA PHE A 253 5.12 2.37 11.24
C PHE A 253 6.32 1.78 10.49
N THR A 254 7.36 1.32 11.17
CA THR A 254 8.61 0.94 10.54
C THR A 254 9.22 -0.30 11.18
N ALA A 255 9.70 -1.23 10.36
CA ALA A 255 10.38 -2.42 10.83
C ALA A 255 11.88 -2.36 10.58
N THR A 256 12.62 -2.96 11.52
CA THR A 256 14.07 -3.14 11.45
C THR A 256 14.47 -4.54 11.02
N GLN A 257 13.50 -5.45 10.88
CA GLN A 257 13.71 -6.83 10.44
C GLN A 257 13.00 -7.08 9.11
N PRO A 258 13.58 -7.92 8.25
CA PRO A 258 12.90 -8.35 7.03
C PRO A 258 11.66 -9.18 7.39
N ILE A 259 10.67 -9.16 6.51
CA ILE A 259 9.46 -9.97 6.69
C ILE A 259 9.78 -11.46 6.68
N SER A 260 9.08 -12.24 7.51
CA SER A 260 9.30 -13.69 7.54
C SER A 260 8.88 -14.32 6.20
N PRO A 261 9.70 -15.22 5.61
CA PRO A 261 9.36 -15.88 4.36
C PRO A 261 8.03 -16.65 4.44
N GLN A 262 7.69 -17.19 5.61
CA GLN A 262 6.44 -17.91 5.85
C GLN A 262 5.22 -16.98 5.69
N LEU A 263 5.28 -15.79 6.30
CA LEU A 263 4.20 -14.81 6.19
C LEU A 263 4.07 -14.24 4.78
N LEU A 264 5.20 -14.08 4.07
CA LEU A 264 5.19 -13.69 2.66
C LEU A 264 4.49 -14.76 1.79
N THR A 265 4.83 -16.04 1.96
CA THR A 265 4.16 -17.12 1.23
C THR A 265 2.68 -17.21 1.58
N TRP A 266 2.33 -17.00 2.85
CA TRP A 266 0.94 -16.94 3.29
C TRP A 266 0.17 -15.80 2.60
N ALA A 267 0.73 -14.60 2.55
CA ALA A 267 0.09 -13.45 1.91
C ALA A 267 -0.11 -13.66 0.39
N ILE A 268 0.85 -14.29 -0.28
CA ILE A 268 0.72 -14.63 -1.70
C ILE A 268 -0.42 -15.65 -1.90
N LEU A 269 -0.44 -16.73 -1.10
CA LEU A 269 -1.51 -17.73 -1.16
C LEU A 269 -2.89 -17.15 -0.80
N TYR A 270 -2.93 -16.20 0.13
CA TYR A 270 -4.15 -15.53 0.56
C TYR A 270 -4.74 -14.62 -0.54
N SER A 271 -3.89 -14.08 -1.41
CA SER A 271 -4.32 -13.19 -2.49
C SER A 271 -4.94 -13.91 -3.70
N LEU A 272 -4.76 -15.24 -3.81
CA LEU A 272 -5.23 -16.09 -4.92
C LEU A 272 -6.63 -16.64 -4.67
#